data_AF-A0A6A0H6M8-F1
#
_entry.id   AF-A0A6A0H6M8-F1
#
_cell.length_a   1.000
_cell.length_b   1.000
_cell.length_c   1.000
_cell.angle_alpha   90.00
_cell.angle_beta   90.00
_cell.angle_gamma   90.00
#
_symmetry.space_group_name_H-M   'P 1'
#
loop_
_entity.id
_entity.type
_entity.pdbx_description
1 polymer ?
#
loop_
_entity_poly.entity_id
_entity_poly.type
_entity_poly.pdbx_seq_one_letter_code
_entity_poly.pdbx_strand_id
1 'polypeptide(L)'
;MGMVMEMLLPGVRYLKHFISSILKSKKPFIDLFRLVSSKCMYGVPLGGIGCGTIGRGFRGEFCRFQMTPGNVDFNTAAADQFILTVRSEAGKTLLQKVLSPSSRPKGRKLSAWDWQCNSEIQGRYCGLYPRSWTVYDIPRLQLRLILRQVSPVIPGEYKDSCLPVGVFVWTVENSSSQALQVSICNTFKNGTGGPDDVKGSCWSETRCGDSDAVMLHHTYRGADVTYCLAAPRQTCVAVMESSSKFDTDGDGLIENSGTADQTFDTWVMHGPSAYCCSLWLAALGAMEELADVLGCGEERTKYAQMLTKAQTSMEKKLWNGSYYNFDSCDHPHHLTIMSDQLVGHWYLSLSGNNKEVFKKAHVVTALKTMYEQNVMKFCNGNMGAVNGMKPDGEVDCHTVQSQEMWPGTAFALAATFIKEGMLDEGFRTAEGIYNTTYYETGLAYDMPEALYATGHYRAVGYMRPLSVWSMYRAWCLVNNK
;
A
#
# COMPACT_ATOMS: atom_id res chain seq x y z
N MET A 1 -12.73 -14.09 30.88
CA MET A 1 -12.38 -15.53 30.88
C MET A 1 -12.87 -16.27 29.62
N GLY A 2 -14.02 -15.90 29.04
CA GLY A 2 -14.55 -16.53 27.80
C GLY A 2 -13.66 -16.40 26.55
N MET A 3 -13.20 -15.19 26.23
CA MET A 3 -12.33 -14.95 25.04
C MET A 3 -11.02 -15.75 25.06
N VAL A 4 -10.43 -15.97 26.25
CA VAL A 4 -9.21 -16.77 26.41
C VAL A 4 -9.47 -18.26 26.15
N MET A 5 -10.64 -18.77 26.57
CA MET A 5 -11.09 -20.13 26.27
C MET A 5 -11.38 -20.33 24.79
N GLU A 6 -11.97 -19.34 24.11
CA GLU A 6 -12.24 -19.39 22.68
C GLU A 6 -10.96 -19.37 21.83
N MET A 7 -9.93 -18.62 22.26
CA MET A 7 -8.64 -18.56 21.56
C MET A 7 -7.71 -19.75 21.84
N LEU A 8 -7.99 -20.56 22.86
CA LEU A 8 -7.14 -21.70 23.24
C LEU A 8 -7.00 -22.74 22.11
N LEU A 9 -8.12 -23.14 21.50
CA LEU A 9 -8.12 -24.14 20.42
C LEU A 9 -7.44 -23.63 19.14
N PRO A 10 -7.77 -22.43 18.60
CA PRO A 10 -7.02 -21.83 17.50
C PRO A 10 -5.53 -21.65 17.83
N GLY A 11 -5.20 -21.22 19.05
CA GLY A 11 -3.83 -21.04 19.52
C GLY A 11 -3.02 -22.34 19.49
N VAL A 12 -3.59 -23.45 19.99
CA VAL A 12 -2.96 -24.78 19.94
C VAL A 12 -2.78 -25.26 18.49
N ARG A 13 -3.80 -25.07 17.64
CA ARG A 13 -3.71 -25.41 16.20
C ARG A 13 -2.60 -24.63 15.51
N TYR A 14 -2.52 -23.33 15.77
CA TYR A 14 -1.47 -22.48 15.22
C TYR A 14 -0.10 -22.89 15.73
N LEU A 15 0.07 -23.15 17.03
CA LEU A 15 1.33 -23.60 17.61
C LEU A 15 1.80 -24.91 16.99
N LYS A 16 0.90 -25.88 16.78
CA LYS A 16 1.22 -27.14 16.08
C LYS A 16 1.67 -26.89 14.63
N HIS A 17 1.00 -25.99 13.92
CA HIS A 17 1.39 -25.60 12.55
C HIS A 17 2.76 -24.90 12.52
N PHE A 18 3.00 -23.98 13.44
CA PHE A 18 4.27 -23.26 13.58
C PHE A 18 5.44 -24.21 13.84
N ILE A 19 5.30 -25.11 14.82
CA ILE A 19 6.30 -26.14 15.14
C ILE A 19 6.55 -27.04 13.91
N SER A 20 5.49 -27.48 13.23
CA SER A 20 5.62 -28.31 12.03
C SER A 20 6.39 -27.60 10.90
N SER A 21 6.14 -26.30 10.71
CA SER A 21 6.83 -25.49 9.70
C SER A 21 8.32 -25.35 10.02
N ILE A 22 8.67 -25.07 11.28
CA ILE A 22 10.07 -24.99 11.73
C ILE A 22 10.79 -26.32 11.53
N LEU A 23 10.19 -27.44 11.94
CA LEU A 23 10.77 -28.78 11.78
C LEU A 23 11.03 -29.13 10.30
N LYS A 24 10.25 -28.56 9.38
CA LYS A 24 10.42 -28.72 7.92
C LYS A 24 11.35 -27.68 7.29
N SER A 25 12.02 -26.83 8.09
CA SER A 25 12.82 -25.69 7.61
C SER A 25 12.04 -24.76 6.66
N LYS A 26 10.72 -24.64 6.87
CA LYS A 26 9.84 -23.73 6.13
C LYS A 26 9.45 -22.55 7.01
N LYS A 27 9.29 -21.37 6.41
CA LYS A 27 8.68 -20.24 7.10
C LYS A 27 7.16 -20.43 7.12
N PRO A 28 6.48 -20.27 8.27
CA PRO A 28 5.02 -20.25 8.29
C PRO A 28 4.53 -19.03 7.50
N PHE A 29 3.38 -19.15 6.86
CA PHE A 29 2.82 -18.06 6.06
C PHE A 29 2.43 -16.84 6.92
N ILE A 30 1.89 -17.11 8.12
CA ILE A 30 1.68 -16.12 9.18
C ILE A 30 2.60 -16.50 10.33
N ASP A 31 3.56 -15.64 10.68
CA ASP A 31 4.49 -15.83 11.79
C ASP A 31 4.16 -14.87 12.94
N LEU A 32 3.44 -15.36 13.96
CA LEU A 32 3.05 -14.60 15.15
C LEU A 32 4.19 -14.47 16.17
N PHE A 33 5.29 -15.20 15.99
CA PHE A 33 6.42 -15.19 16.93
C PHE A 33 7.60 -14.36 16.42
N ARG A 34 7.72 -14.20 15.09
CA ARG A 34 8.79 -13.43 14.44
C ARG A 34 8.19 -12.34 13.57
N LEU A 35 7.58 -11.36 14.24
CA LEU A 35 7.05 -10.18 13.57
C LEU A 35 8.16 -9.42 12.86
N VAL A 36 7.89 -9.04 11.61
CA VAL A 36 8.79 -8.20 10.82
C VAL A 36 8.57 -6.75 11.24
N SER A 37 9.62 -6.12 11.76
CA SER A 37 9.66 -4.68 12.03
C SER A 37 10.37 -3.96 10.89
N SER A 38 9.94 -2.72 10.63
CA SER A 38 10.66 -1.85 9.71
C SER A 38 12.02 -1.49 10.32
N LYS A 39 13.05 -1.44 9.47
CA LYS A 39 14.37 -0.93 9.86
C LYS A 39 14.48 0.58 9.74
N CYS A 40 13.43 1.26 9.25
CA CYS A 40 13.37 2.71 9.03
C CYS A 40 14.61 3.27 8.31
N MET A 41 15.17 2.48 7.39
CA MET A 41 16.39 2.80 6.65
C MET A 41 16.17 2.83 5.14
N TYR A 42 14.98 2.50 4.68
CA TYR A 42 14.69 2.21 3.27
C TYR A 42 14.62 3.48 2.42
N GLY A 43 14.70 3.27 1.10
CA GLY A 43 14.61 4.31 0.08
C GLY A 43 13.92 3.76 -1.17
N VAL A 44 13.94 4.55 -2.25
CA VAL A 44 13.42 4.17 -3.57
C VAL A 44 14.07 2.86 -4.04
N PRO A 45 13.28 1.81 -4.33
CA PRO A 45 13.81 0.52 -4.78
C PRO A 45 14.35 0.59 -6.20
N LEU A 46 15.15 -0.43 -6.54
CA LEU A 46 15.69 -0.69 -7.86
C LEU A 46 15.02 -1.89 -8.50
N GLY A 47 14.68 -1.79 -9.78
CA GLY A 47 14.13 -2.88 -10.59
C GLY A 47 12.79 -2.48 -11.24
N GLY A 48 12.51 -3.07 -12.39
CA GLY A 48 11.23 -2.97 -13.07
C GLY A 48 10.14 -3.81 -12.40
N ILE A 49 8.96 -3.75 -12.97
CA ILE A 49 7.76 -4.49 -12.55
C ILE A 49 7.95 -5.97 -12.89
N GLY A 50 7.70 -6.87 -11.93
CA GLY A 50 7.69 -8.32 -12.14
C GLY A 50 9.07 -9.00 -12.22
N CYS A 51 10.17 -8.25 -12.33
CA CYS A 51 11.52 -8.81 -12.44
C CYS A 51 12.25 -8.99 -11.08
N GLY A 52 11.57 -8.67 -9.98
CA GLY A 52 12.16 -8.56 -8.65
C GLY A 52 12.83 -7.19 -8.41
N THR A 53 12.94 -6.81 -7.14
CA THR A 53 13.50 -5.50 -6.75
C THR A 53 14.61 -5.60 -5.72
N ILE A 54 15.51 -4.62 -5.71
CA ILE A 54 16.55 -4.45 -4.69
C ILE A 54 16.28 -3.13 -3.98
N GLY A 55 16.00 -3.18 -2.68
CA GLY A 55 15.91 -1.98 -1.87
C GLY A 55 17.26 -1.28 -1.78
N ARG A 56 17.26 0.05 -1.84
CA ARG A 56 18.43 0.84 -1.50
C ARG A 56 18.09 1.87 -0.44
N GLY A 57 18.74 1.76 0.71
CA GLY A 57 18.52 2.64 1.84
C GLY A 57 18.99 4.07 1.56
N PHE A 58 18.44 5.03 2.30
CA PHE A 58 18.79 6.44 2.13
C PHE A 58 20.26 6.74 2.48
N ARG A 59 20.91 5.85 3.22
CA ARG A 59 22.34 5.89 3.58
C ARG A 59 23.21 5.07 2.61
N GLY A 60 22.65 4.62 1.49
CA GLY A 60 23.37 3.95 0.41
C GLY A 60 23.45 2.43 0.52
N GLU A 61 22.82 1.81 1.51
CA GLU A 61 22.83 0.36 1.70
C GLU A 61 22.01 -0.37 0.64
N PHE A 62 22.51 -1.47 0.09
CA PHE A 62 21.68 -2.42 -0.65
C PHE A 62 21.04 -3.40 0.35
N CYS A 63 19.71 -3.42 0.37
CA CYS A 63 18.92 -4.12 1.36
C CYS A 63 17.56 -4.56 0.81
N ARG A 64 16.76 -5.27 1.61
CA ARG A 64 15.36 -5.60 1.29
C ARG A 64 15.21 -6.15 -0.14
N PHE A 65 15.87 -7.27 -0.42
CA PHE A 65 15.89 -7.91 -1.72
C PHE A 65 14.58 -8.68 -1.95
N GLN A 66 13.94 -8.46 -3.09
CA GLN A 66 12.70 -9.11 -3.53
C GLN A 66 12.94 -9.82 -4.87
N MET A 67 14.07 -10.51 -4.98
CA MET A 67 14.50 -11.17 -6.23
C MET A 67 13.66 -12.41 -6.56
N THR A 68 12.95 -12.95 -5.58
CA THR A 68 12.04 -14.08 -5.75
C THR A 68 10.61 -13.58 -5.53
N PRO A 69 9.72 -13.68 -6.52
CA PRO A 69 8.32 -13.27 -6.37
C PRO A 69 7.67 -13.85 -5.11
N GLY A 70 7.02 -13.00 -4.33
CA GLY A 70 6.34 -13.37 -3.07
C GLY A 70 7.26 -13.49 -1.85
N ASN A 71 8.57 -13.35 -1.99
CA ASN A 71 9.53 -13.39 -0.87
C ASN A 71 10.28 -12.08 -0.72
N VAL A 72 10.51 -11.67 0.53
CA VAL A 72 11.33 -10.51 0.88
C VAL A 72 12.47 -10.96 1.79
N ASP A 73 13.70 -10.69 1.37
CA ASP A 73 14.91 -10.84 2.18
C ASP A 73 15.31 -9.48 2.77
N PHE A 74 15.11 -9.31 4.07
CA PHE A 74 15.41 -8.09 4.81
C PHE A 74 16.91 -7.91 5.12
N ASN A 75 17.79 -8.74 4.59
CA ASN A 75 19.24 -8.60 4.74
C ASN A 75 19.77 -7.27 4.17
N THR A 76 20.95 -6.89 4.65
CA THR A 76 21.73 -5.76 4.13
C THR A 76 23.05 -6.31 3.63
N ALA A 77 23.36 -6.12 2.34
CA ALA A 77 24.57 -6.62 1.72
C ALA A 77 25.71 -5.61 1.93
N ALA A 78 26.53 -5.82 2.97
CA ALA A 78 27.62 -4.89 3.29
C ALA A 78 28.71 -4.79 2.21
N ALA A 79 28.85 -5.78 1.34
CA ALA A 79 29.80 -5.73 0.23
C ALA A 79 29.29 -4.91 -0.97
N ASP A 80 28.00 -4.59 -0.99
CA ASP A 80 27.38 -3.87 -2.09
C ASP A 80 27.46 -2.37 -1.78
N GLN A 81 28.37 -1.66 -2.45
CA GLN A 81 28.73 -0.30 -2.09
C GLN A 81 29.25 0.48 -3.30
N PHE A 82 29.21 1.81 -3.18
CA PHE A 82 30.07 2.67 -3.98
C PHE A 82 31.27 3.11 -3.15
N ILE A 83 32.47 3.08 -3.74
CA ILE A 83 33.71 3.52 -3.10
C ILE A 83 34.30 4.66 -3.94
N LEU A 84 34.49 5.81 -3.31
CA LEU A 84 35.12 6.97 -3.91
C LEU A 84 36.62 6.93 -3.63
N THR A 85 37.44 7.19 -4.65
CA THR A 85 38.86 7.51 -4.50
C THR A 85 39.15 8.82 -5.23
N VAL A 86 39.78 9.78 -4.54
CA VAL A 86 40.23 11.05 -5.10
C VAL A 86 41.73 11.14 -4.96
N ARG A 87 42.42 11.44 -6.07
CA ARG A 87 43.87 11.68 -6.11
C ARG A 87 44.15 13.06 -6.67
N SER A 88 45.24 13.65 -6.23
CA SER A 88 45.83 14.80 -6.91
C SER A 88 46.29 14.42 -8.32
N GLU A 89 46.53 15.41 -9.16
CA GLU A 89 47.15 15.22 -10.48
C GLU A 89 48.46 14.41 -10.42
N ALA A 90 49.27 14.61 -9.37
CA ALA A 90 50.51 13.87 -9.12
C ALA A 90 50.29 12.42 -8.62
N GLY A 91 49.06 11.92 -8.58
CA GLY A 91 48.73 10.54 -8.20
C GLY A 91 48.68 10.28 -6.68
N LYS A 92 48.97 11.26 -5.83
CA LYS A 92 48.80 11.13 -4.37
C LYS A 92 47.33 11.00 -4.00
N THR A 93 46.95 9.95 -3.28
CA THR A 93 45.60 9.77 -2.73
C THR A 93 45.30 10.84 -1.69
N LEU A 94 44.22 11.58 -1.95
CA LEU A 94 43.71 12.63 -1.07
C LEU A 94 42.55 12.11 -0.21
N LEU A 95 41.73 11.22 -0.77
CA LEU A 95 40.58 10.63 -0.11
C LEU A 95 40.29 9.23 -0.68
N GLN A 96 39.94 8.27 0.18
CA GLN A 96 39.32 7.02 -0.24
C GLN A 96 38.27 6.63 0.81
N LYS A 97 37.00 6.52 0.41
CA LYS A 97 35.88 6.27 1.33
C LYS A 97 34.81 5.38 0.70
N VAL A 98 34.23 4.49 1.51
CA VAL A 98 32.93 3.89 1.20
C VAL A 98 31.86 4.99 1.32
N LEU A 99 31.01 5.13 0.30
CA LEU A 99 29.97 6.16 0.24
C LEU A 99 28.70 5.77 1.02
N SER A 100 28.90 5.34 2.27
CA SER A 100 27.84 5.02 3.22
C SER A 100 28.27 5.44 4.65
N PRO A 101 27.37 6.06 5.45
CA PRO A 101 27.61 6.34 6.86
C PRO A 101 27.48 5.09 7.75
N SER A 102 27.27 3.91 7.17
CA SER A 102 27.15 2.65 7.91
C SER A 102 28.43 2.34 8.68
N SER A 103 28.27 1.77 9.88
CA SER A 103 29.41 1.25 10.62
C SER A 103 30.04 0.06 9.89
N ARG A 104 31.36 -0.08 10.05
CA ARG A 104 32.10 -1.24 9.55
C ARG A 104 31.42 -2.55 10.01
N PRO A 105 31.26 -3.55 9.13
CA PRO A 105 30.75 -4.86 9.50
C PRO A 105 31.55 -5.51 10.64
N LYS A 106 30.88 -6.31 11.47
CA LYS A 106 31.54 -7.06 12.55
C LYS A 106 32.44 -8.17 11.96
N GLY A 107 33.59 -8.40 12.59
CA GLY A 107 34.56 -9.43 12.20
C GLY A 107 35.65 -8.94 11.24
N ARG A 108 36.29 -9.87 10.52
CA ARG A 108 37.41 -9.58 9.61
C ARG A 108 36.99 -9.24 8.17
N LYS A 109 35.70 -9.40 7.83
CA LYS A 109 35.21 -9.14 6.47
C LYS A 109 35.21 -7.64 6.18
N LEU A 110 35.71 -7.23 5.01
CA LEU A 110 35.76 -5.83 4.55
C LEU A 110 36.49 -4.88 5.52
N SER A 111 37.41 -5.41 6.33
CA SER A 111 38.11 -4.63 7.36
C SER A 111 39.12 -3.62 6.81
N ALA A 112 39.55 -3.81 5.56
CA ALA A 112 40.47 -2.93 4.85
C ALA A 112 39.78 -1.72 4.19
N TRP A 113 38.45 -1.70 4.16
CA TRP A 113 37.70 -0.58 3.58
C TRP A 113 37.54 0.55 4.60
N ASP A 114 37.58 1.80 4.14
CA ASP A 114 37.35 2.97 4.99
C ASP A 114 35.85 3.33 5.02
N TRP A 115 35.21 2.98 6.14
CA TRP A 115 33.80 3.22 6.43
C TRP A 115 33.53 4.57 7.12
N GLN A 116 34.57 5.37 7.42
CA GLN A 116 34.43 6.65 8.11
C GLN A 116 34.01 7.75 7.13
N CYS A 117 32.86 7.58 6.48
CA CYS A 117 32.33 8.51 5.48
C CYS A 117 32.02 9.89 6.07
N ASN A 118 31.33 9.90 7.23
CA ASN A 118 30.84 11.13 7.86
C ASN A 118 31.92 12.06 8.43
N SER A 119 33.19 11.65 8.48
CA SER A 119 34.26 12.53 8.95
C SER A 119 34.65 13.57 7.90
N GLU A 120 34.42 13.30 6.62
CA GLU A 120 34.87 14.15 5.50
C GLU A 120 33.80 14.41 4.44
N ILE A 121 32.68 13.67 4.48
CA ILE A 121 31.62 13.72 3.47
C ILE A 121 30.29 14.09 4.13
N GLN A 122 29.61 15.10 3.58
CA GLN A 122 28.25 15.46 3.96
C GLN A 122 27.27 14.88 2.92
N GLY A 123 26.42 13.96 3.36
CA GLY A 123 25.46 13.25 2.51
C GLY A 123 24.04 13.79 2.63
N ARG A 124 23.33 13.90 1.50
CA ARG A 124 21.88 14.21 1.46
C ARG A 124 21.17 13.24 0.50
N TYR A 125 20.01 12.75 0.91
CA TYR A 125 19.18 11.84 0.10
C TYR A 125 17.84 12.49 -0.23
N CYS A 126 17.38 12.29 -1.46
CA CYS A 126 16.04 12.65 -1.91
C CYS A 126 15.47 11.52 -2.77
N GLY A 127 14.23 11.11 -2.53
CA GLY A 127 13.56 10.09 -3.33
C GLY A 127 12.27 10.64 -3.92
N LEU A 128 12.07 10.39 -5.21
CA LEU A 128 10.83 10.63 -5.95
C LEU A 128 10.70 9.51 -6.98
N TYR A 129 10.07 8.40 -6.57
CA TYR A 129 9.95 7.19 -7.36
C TYR A 129 9.53 7.48 -8.82
N PRO A 130 10.15 6.85 -9.84
CA PRO A 130 11.15 5.77 -9.76
C PRO A 130 12.61 6.25 -9.66
N ARG A 131 12.83 7.49 -9.20
CA ARG A 131 14.14 8.12 -9.13
C ARG A 131 14.54 8.41 -7.68
N SER A 132 15.83 8.40 -7.41
CA SER A 132 16.36 9.01 -6.20
C SER A 132 17.71 9.67 -6.48
N TRP A 133 18.10 10.57 -5.58
CA TRP A 133 19.34 11.30 -5.63
C TRP A 133 20.06 11.18 -4.29
N THR A 134 21.36 10.89 -4.35
CA THR A 134 22.27 11.05 -3.21
C THR A 134 23.33 12.08 -3.59
N VAL A 135 23.44 13.14 -2.80
CA VAL A 135 24.48 14.17 -2.96
C VAL A 135 25.53 13.95 -1.89
N TYR A 136 26.80 13.92 -2.30
CA TYR A 136 27.97 13.83 -1.45
C TYR A 136 28.79 15.10 -1.62
N ASP A 137 28.76 15.98 -0.62
CA ASP A 137 29.59 17.19 -0.57
C ASP A 137 30.88 16.88 0.20
N ILE A 138 32.04 17.23 -0.38
CA ILE A 138 33.38 17.03 0.22
C ILE A 138 34.06 18.39 0.32
N PRO A 139 33.74 19.20 1.36
CA PRO A 139 34.13 20.61 1.41
C PRO A 139 35.64 20.82 1.35
N ARG A 140 36.42 19.96 2.01
CA ARG A 140 37.89 20.01 2.03
C ARG A 140 38.51 19.98 0.62
N LEU A 141 37.88 19.29 -0.33
CA LEU A 141 38.34 19.15 -1.71
C LEU A 141 37.56 20.05 -2.69
N GLN A 142 36.57 20.80 -2.20
CA GLN A 142 35.62 21.56 -3.04
C GLN A 142 35.04 20.68 -4.18
N LEU A 143 34.72 19.43 -3.83
CA LEU A 143 34.24 18.40 -4.74
C LEU A 143 32.81 18.01 -4.33
N ARG A 144 31.90 17.94 -5.30
CA ARG A 144 30.55 17.40 -5.12
C ARG A 144 30.33 16.22 -6.05
N LEU A 145 29.71 15.17 -5.52
CA LEU A 145 29.21 14.05 -6.32
C LEU A 145 27.69 13.97 -6.19
N ILE A 146 27.00 13.75 -7.31
CA ILE A 146 25.56 13.55 -7.36
C ILE A 146 25.32 12.20 -8.01
N LEU A 147 24.72 11.28 -7.25
CA LEU A 147 24.25 10.00 -7.73
C LEU A 147 22.77 10.07 -7.98
N ARG A 148 22.35 10.04 -9.25
CA ARG A 148 20.96 9.82 -9.63
C ARG A 148 20.73 8.34 -9.93
N GLN A 149 19.88 7.72 -9.13
CA GLN A 149 19.39 6.36 -9.32
C GLN A 149 18.07 6.38 -10.09
N VAL A 150 17.89 5.49 -11.06
CA VAL A 150 16.65 5.37 -11.84
C VAL A 150 16.31 3.91 -12.11
N SER A 151 15.04 3.56 -12.02
CA SER A 151 14.49 2.32 -12.59
C SER A 151 13.50 2.62 -13.71
N PRO A 152 13.40 1.75 -14.73
CA PRO A 152 12.47 1.96 -15.82
C PRO A 152 11.07 1.61 -15.33
N VAL A 153 10.32 2.60 -14.87
CA VAL A 153 8.91 2.44 -14.52
C VAL A 153 8.18 3.58 -15.20
N ILE A 154 7.61 3.26 -16.35
CA ILE A 154 7.17 4.22 -17.35
C ILE A 154 5.68 3.95 -17.63
N PRO A 155 4.77 4.88 -17.24
CA PRO A 155 3.35 4.72 -17.52
C PRO A 155 3.08 4.51 -19.01
N GLY A 156 2.28 3.49 -19.34
CA GLY A 156 1.93 3.15 -20.73
C GLY A 156 2.96 2.30 -21.48
N GLU A 157 4.16 2.08 -20.93
CA GLU A 157 5.23 1.30 -21.57
C GLU A 157 5.53 0.00 -20.82
N TYR A 158 4.95 -1.10 -21.28
CA TYR A 158 5.02 -2.39 -20.57
C TYR A 158 6.38 -3.08 -20.72
N LYS A 159 7.01 -3.03 -21.89
CA LYS A 159 8.23 -3.77 -22.19
C LYS A 159 9.39 -3.29 -21.33
N ASP A 160 9.68 -1.99 -21.40
CA ASP A 160 10.82 -1.40 -20.69
C ASP A 160 10.55 -1.34 -19.19
N SER A 161 9.29 -1.20 -18.78
CA SER A 161 8.92 -1.21 -17.36
C SER A 161 9.19 -2.53 -16.65
N CYS A 162 9.41 -3.62 -17.38
CA CYS A 162 9.67 -4.95 -16.82
C CYS A 162 11.16 -5.33 -16.79
N LEU A 163 12.07 -4.42 -17.18
CA LEU A 163 13.50 -4.73 -17.23
C LEU A 163 14.11 -4.87 -15.82
N PRO A 164 14.92 -5.92 -15.55
CA PRO A 164 15.67 -6.10 -14.31
C PRO A 164 16.88 -5.17 -14.24
N VAL A 165 16.67 -3.86 -14.37
CA VAL A 165 17.73 -2.87 -14.45
C VAL A 165 17.54 -1.71 -13.47
N GLY A 166 18.65 -1.33 -12.86
CA GLY A 166 18.82 -0.08 -12.12
C GLY A 166 19.96 0.71 -12.77
N VAL A 167 19.74 2.00 -12.99
CA VAL A 167 20.74 2.88 -13.59
C VAL A 167 21.27 3.84 -12.54
N PHE A 168 22.59 3.96 -12.46
CA PHE A 168 23.31 4.89 -11.60
C PHE A 168 24.02 5.93 -12.46
N VAL A 169 23.48 7.15 -12.50
CA VAL A 169 24.06 8.27 -13.24
C VAL A 169 24.83 9.14 -12.25
N TRP A 170 26.14 9.27 -12.48
CA TRP A 170 27.03 10.09 -11.66
C TRP A 170 27.32 11.43 -12.32
N THR A 171 27.22 12.49 -11.53
CA THR A 171 27.75 13.82 -11.88
C THR A 171 28.80 14.19 -10.85
N VAL A 172 29.96 14.67 -11.31
CA VAL A 172 31.08 15.08 -10.46
C VAL A 172 31.41 16.52 -10.77
N GLU A 173 31.35 17.38 -9.77
CA GLU A 173 31.58 18.81 -9.87
C GLU A 173 32.84 19.17 -9.07
N ASN A 174 33.90 19.59 -9.76
CA ASN A 174 35.12 20.11 -9.14
C ASN A 174 35.09 21.63 -9.18
N SER A 175 34.89 22.27 -8.04
CA SER A 175 34.94 23.74 -7.90
C SER A 175 36.30 24.24 -7.39
N SER A 176 37.25 23.33 -7.14
CA SER A 176 38.60 23.71 -6.74
C SER A 176 39.41 24.22 -7.93
N SER A 177 40.50 24.94 -7.64
CA SER A 177 41.48 25.34 -8.65
C SER A 177 42.46 24.22 -9.02
N GLN A 178 42.35 23.02 -8.42
CA GLN A 178 43.27 21.90 -8.64
C GLN A 178 42.64 20.84 -9.53
N ALA A 179 43.44 20.27 -10.44
CA ALA A 179 43.05 19.07 -11.17
C ALA A 179 43.00 17.86 -10.22
N LEU A 180 41.88 17.13 -10.26
CA LEU A 180 41.63 15.96 -9.43
C LEU A 180 41.35 14.74 -10.31
N GLN A 181 41.95 13.61 -9.94
CA GLN A 181 41.60 12.31 -10.50
C GLN A 181 40.55 11.66 -9.58
N VAL A 182 39.35 11.45 -10.11
CA VAL A 182 38.23 10.87 -9.37
C VAL A 182 37.90 9.49 -9.91
N SER A 183 37.80 8.51 -9.02
CA SER A 183 37.38 7.14 -9.35
C SER A 183 36.22 6.73 -8.46
N ILE A 184 35.17 6.18 -9.07
CA ILE A 184 33.99 5.65 -8.40
C ILE A 184 33.93 4.16 -8.73
N CYS A 185 34.11 3.32 -7.71
CA CYS A 185 34.02 1.87 -7.84
C CYS A 185 32.66 1.40 -7.33
N ASN A 186 31.98 0.55 -8.09
CA ASN A 186 30.79 -0.16 -7.63
C ASN A 186 31.20 -1.59 -7.26
N THR A 187 30.97 -2.00 -6.02
CA THR A 187 31.14 -3.37 -5.57
C THR A 187 29.78 -4.00 -5.40
N PHE A 188 29.63 -5.25 -5.83
CA PHE A 188 28.37 -5.98 -5.74
C PHE A 188 28.66 -7.46 -5.48
N LYS A 189 28.08 -8.04 -4.43
CA LYS A 189 28.20 -9.45 -4.07
C LYS A 189 27.32 -10.28 -5.00
N ASN A 190 27.72 -11.51 -5.26
CA ASN A 190 26.83 -12.48 -5.88
C ASN A 190 25.64 -12.80 -4.94
N GLY A 191 24.42 -12.84 -5.49
CA GLY A 191 23.18 -13.19 -4.79
C GLY A 191 22.59 -12.09 -3.90
N THR A 192 21.81 -12.47 -2.89
CA THR A 192 21.11 -11.50 -1.99
C THR A 192 21.86 -11.29 -0.67
N GLY A 193 23.08 -11.81 -0.56
CA GLY A 193 23.84 -11.79 0.70
C GLY A 193 23.73 -13.07 1.52
N GLY A 194 22.97 -14.07 1.06
CA GLY A 194 22.67 -15.32 1.77
C GLY A 194 23.67 -16.47 1.55
N PRO A 195 23.44 -17.64 2.16
CA PRO A 195 24.25 -18.84 1.95
C PRO A 195 24.04 -19.54 0.59
N ASP A 196 22.89 -19.30 -0.05
CA ASP A 196 22.44 -20.02 -1.25
C ASP A 196 22.86 -19.36 -2.58
N ASP A 197 23.76 -18.37 -2.53
CA ASP A 197 24.20 -17.49 -3.64
C ASP A 197 24.91 -18.24 -4.82
N VAL A 198 24.79 -19.58 -4.95
CA VAL A 198 25.59 -20.44 -5.86
C VAL A 198 24.76 -21.21 -6.93
N LYS A 199 23.44 -20.99 -7.09
CA LYS A 199 22.63 -21.79 -8.06
C LYS A 199 21.52 -21.05 -8.82
N GLY A 200 21.52 -21.21 -10.16
CA GLY A 200 20.33 -21.38 -11.04
C GLY A 200 19.64 -20.15 -11.67
N SER A 201 18.92 -20.36 -12.80
CA SER A 201 18.26 -19.35 -13.70
C SER A 201 16.78 -19.70 -14.06
N CYS A 202 15.96 -18.75 -14.60
CA CYS A 202 14.52 -18.92 -14.95
C CYS A 202 13.97 -17.98 -16.09
N TRP A 203 12.79 -18.26 -16.73
CA TRP A 203 12.21 -17.55 -17.93
C TRP A 203 10.65 -17.61 -18.10
N SER A 204 10.08 -16.87 -19.10
CA SER A 204 8.62 -16.73 -19.47
C SER A 204 8.33 -16.53 -21.00
N GLU A 205 7.07 -16.71 -21.48
CA GLU A 205 6.63 -16.54 -22.90
C GLU A 205 5.34 -15.71 -23.07
N THR A 206 5.18 -15.09 -24.25
CA THR A 206 3.98 -14.41 -24.75
C THR A 206 3.47 -15.09 -26.04
N ARG A 207 2.15 -15.18 -26.23
CA ARG A 207 1.54 -15.72 -27.47
C ARG A 207 0.56 -14.71 -28.08
N CYS A 208 0.69 -14.45 -29.38
CA CYS A 208 -0.25 -13.64 -30.16
C CYS A 208 -1.21 -14.54 -30.97
N GLY A 209 -2.50 -14.19 -30.94
CA GLY A 209 -3.63 -14.74 -31.70
C GLY A 209 -4.81 -13.75 -31.67
N ASP A 210 -6.02 -14.15 -32.09
CA ASP A 210 -7.18 -13.27 -32.36
C ASP A 210 -7.73 -12.39 -31.19
N SER A 211 -7.06 -12.35 -30.04
CA SER A 211 -7.21 -11.30 -29.03
C SER A 211 -5.92 -11.21 -28.22
N ASP A 212 -5.35 -10.01 -28.10
CA ASP A 212 -4.15 -9.78 -27.30
C ASP A 212 -4.47 -9.93 -25.80
N ALA A 213 -3.96 -11.00 -25.17
CA ALA A 213 -4.09 -11.26 -23.75
C ALA A 213 -2.75 -11.73 -23.16
N VAL A 214 -2.43 -11.28 -21.94
CA VAL A 214 -1.31 -11.81 -21.16
C VAL A 214 -1.82 -12.99 -20.33
N MET A 215 -1.41 -14.19 -20.71
CA MET A 215 -1.73 -15.42 -19.97
C MET A 215 -0.59 -15.75 -18.99
N LEU A 216 -0.93 -15.79 -17.70
CA LEU A 216 -0.01 -16.27 -16.68
C LEU A 216 -0.40 -17.71 -16.32
N HIS A 217 0.46 -18.65 -16.72
CA HIS A 217 0.29 -20.07 -16.42
C HIS A 217 0.99 -20.41 -15.11
N HIS A 218 0.23 -20.93 -14.15
CA HIS A 218 0.77 -21.37 -12.87
C HIS A 218 0.35 -22.81 -12.60
N THR A 219 1.26 -23.58 -12.01
CA THR A 219 0.91 -24.83 -11.35
C THR A 219 1.05 -24.60 -9.84
N TYR A 220 -0.06 -24.59 -9.12
CA TYR A 220 -0.07 -24.42 -7.67
C TYR A 220 -0.61 -25.69 -7.01
N ARG A 221 0.23 -26.38 -6.23
CA ARG A 221 -0.10 -27.63 -5.51
C ARG A 221 -0.67 -28.75 -6.40
N GLY A 222 -0.17 -28.88 -7.63
CA GLY A 222 -0.55 -29.94 -8.56
C GLY A 222 -1.80 -29.67 -9.39
N ALA A 223 -2.39 -28.47 -9.27
CA ALA A 223 -3.43 -27.99 -10.17
C ALA A 223 -2.87 -26.94 -11.12
N ASP A 224 -3.17 -27.09 -12.40
CA ASP A 224 -2.89 -26.08 -13.42
C ASP A 224 -3.96 -24.99 -13.35
N VAL A 225 -3.53 -23.74 -13.18
CA VAL A 225 -4.41 -22.56 -13.16
C VAL A 225 -3.89 -21.50 -14.14
N THR A 226 -4.83 -20.85 -14.82
CA THR A 226 -4.56 -19.77 -15.77
C THR A 226 -5.26 -18.51 -15.26
N TYR A 227 -4.50 -17.42 -15.05
CA TYR A 227 -5.08 -16.12 -14.72
C TYR A 227 -5.38 -15.37 -16.02
N CYS A 228 -6.61 -14.87 -16.16
CA CYS A 228 -7.04 -14.05 -17.28
C CYS A 228 -7.54 -12.70 -16.76
N LEU A 229 -7.06 -11.60 -17.33
CA LEU A 229 -7.50 -10.23 -17.03
C LEU A 229 -8.45 -9.74 -18.13
N ALA A 230 -9.73 -10.06 -17.96
CA ALA A 230 -10.89 -9.37 -18.51
C ALA A 230 -12.07 -9.74 -17.60
N ALA A 231 -12.96 -8.79 -17.31
CA ALA A 231 -14.25 -9.10 -16.70
C ALA A 231 -15.29 -9.21 -17.83
N PRO A 232 -15.53 -10.39 -18.42
CA PRO A 232 -16.65 -10.54 -19.32
C PRO A 232 -17.93 -10.26 -18.52
N ARG A 233 -18.90 -9.59 -19.15
CA ARG A 233 -20.24 -9.28 -18.61
C ARG A 233 -20.83 -10.44 -17.80
N GLN A 234 -20.64 -11.67 -18.26
CA GLN A 234 -21.10 -12.91 -17.61
C GLN A 234 -20.51 -13.10 -16.20
N THR A 235 -19.25 -12.75 -15.97
CA THR A 235 -18.63 -12.80 -14.64
C THR A 235 -19.25 -11.77 -13.71
N CYS A 236 -19.50 -10.55 -14.19
CA CYS A 236 -20.17 -9.53 -13.39
C CYS A 236 -21.58 -9.97 -13.00
N VAL A 237 -22.37 -10.50 -13.95
CA VAL A 237 -23.71 -11.06 -13.68
C VAL A 237 -23.64 -12.20 -12.66
N ALA A 238 -22.71 -13.15 -12.82
CA ALA A 238 -22.55 -14.26 -11.88
C ALA A 238 -22.19 -13.81 -10.46
N VAL A 239 -21.33 -12.78 -10.33
CA VAL A 239 -21.02 -12.16 -9.03
C VAL A 239 -22.27 -11.52 -8.44
N MET A 240 -23.02 -10.74 -9.21
CA MET A 240 -24.26 -10.11 -8.72
C MET A 240 -25.31 -11.15 -8.28
N GLU A 241 -25.49 -12.22 -9.05
CA GLU A 241 -26.40 -13.32 -8.70
C GLU A 241 -25.96 -14.07 -7.45
N SER A 242 -24.65 -14.26 -7.27
CA SER A 242 -24.10 -14.86 -6.06
C SER A 242 -24.28 -13.95 -4.85
N SER A 243 -23.97 -12.67 -4.98
CA SER A 243 -24.11 -11.66 -3.92
C SER A 243 -25.56 -11.44 -3.52
N SER A 244 -26.51 -11.50 -4.47
CA SER A 244 -27.94 -11.35 -4.18
C SER A 244 -28.49 -12.43 -3.23
N LYS A 245 -27.80 -13.58 -3.10
CA LYS A 245 -28.22 -14.64 -2.15
C LYS A 245 -28.02 -14.25 -0.68
N PHE A 246 -27.25 -13.20 -0.44
CA PHE A 246 -27.05 -12.62 0.88
C PHE A 246 -28.11 -11.58 1.23
N ASP A 247 -29.09 -11.29 0.36
CA ASP A 247 -30.36 -10.64 0.71
C ASP A 247 -31.32 -11.71 1.23
N THR A 248 -31.29 -11.94 2.54
CA THR A 248 -31.98 -13.02 3.25
C THR A 248 -33.35 -12.61 3.76
N ASP A 249 -33.59 -11.31 3.97
CA ASP A 249 -34.90 -10.77 4.37
C ASP A 249 -35.71 -10.19 3.20
N GLY A 250 -35.11 -10.13 2.01
CA GLY A 250 -35.75 -9.68 0.80
C GLY A 250 -36.02 -8.18 0.80
N ASP A 251 -35.20 -7.37 1.45
CA ASP A 251 -35.32 -5.91 1.48
C ASP A 251 -34.47 -5.19 0.41
N GLY A 252 -33.65 -5.93 -0.34
CA GLY A 252 -32.75 -5.41 -1.37
C GLY A 252 -31.33 -5.07 -0.90
N LEU A 253 -31.01 -5.24 0.38
CA LEU A 253 -29.67 -5.14 0.94
C LEU A 253 -29.06 -6.52 1.14
N ILE A 254 -27.74 -6.57 1.35
CA ILE A 254 -27.05 -7.81 1.68
C ILE A 254 -26.69 -7.82 3.17
N GLU A 255 -26.92 -8.94 3.84
CA GLU A 255 -26.59 -9.10 5.26
C GLU A 255 -25.16 -9.56 5.49
N ASN A 256 -24.49 -8.89 6.43
CA ASN A 256 -23.36 -9.48 7.14
C ASN A 256 -23.85 -10.49 8.17
N SER A 257 -23.09 -11.57 8.32
CA SER A 257 -23.46 -12.78 9.07
C SER A 257 -23.20 -12.70 10.57
N GLY A 258 -22.59 -11.62 11.07
CA GLY A 258 -22.03 -11.61 12.42
C GLY A 258 -20.72 -12.42 12.52
N THR A 259 -20.02 -12.62 11.40
CA THR A 259 -18.70 -13.25 11.35
C THR A 259 -17.72 -12.43 10.50
N ALA A 260 -16.48 -12.89 10.36
CA ALA A 260 -15.47 -12.26 9.52
C ALA A 260 -15.76 -12.49 8.02
N ASP A 261 -16.64 -11.68 7.43
CA ASP A 261 -17.10 -11.82 6.04
C ASP A 261 -16.78 -10.61 5.14
N GLN A 262 -15.90 -9.72 5.61
CA GLN A 262 -15.40 -8.56 4.87
C GLN A 262 -13.96 -8.19 5.29
N THR A 263 -13.39 -7.12 4.70
CA THR A 263 -11.95 -6.80 4.81
C THR A 263 -11.48 -6.40 6.22
N PHE A 264 -12.36 -5.85 7.05
CA PHE A 264 -12.15 -5.65 8.48
C PHE A 264 -12.47 -6.97 9.20
N ASP A 265 -11.63 -7.96 8.96
CA ASP A 265 -11.81 -9.38 9.31
C ASP A 265 -11.89 -9.66 10.83
N THR A 266 -11.60 -8.68 11.67
CA THR A 266 -11.82 -8.75 13.13
C THR A 266 -12.91 -7.81 13.62
N TRP A 267 -13.35 -6.86 12.79
CA TRP A 267 -14.44 -5.93 13.07
C TRP A 267 -15.73 -6.43 12.43
N VAL A 268 -16.39 -7.32 13.17
CA VAL A 268 -17.58 -8.02 12.72
C VAL A 268 -18.74 -7.04 12.51
N MET A 269 -19.50 -7.27 11.45
CA MET A 269 -20.75 -6.57 11.12
C MET A 269 -21.92 -7.57 11.19
N HIS A 270 -23.11 -7.11 11.56
CA HIS A 270 -24.30 -7.96 11.59
C HIS A 270 -25.51 -7.30 10.89
N GLY A 271 -26.18 -8.05 10.02
CA GLY A 271 -27.25 -7.51 9.16
C GLY A 271 -26.70 -6.55 8.10
N PRO A 272 -27.54 -5.68 7.51
CA PRO A 272 -27.05 -4.63 6.61
C PRO A 272 -26.05 -3.70 7.29
N SER A 273 -24.83 -3.60 6.74
CA SER A 273 -23.81 -2.64 7.18
C SER A 273 -23.63 -1.50 6.19
N ALA A 274 -23.21 -0.32 6.66
CA ALA A 274 -22.96 0.81 5.76
C ALA A 274 -21.87 0.49 4.72
N TYR A 275 -20.79 -0.20 5.14
CA TYR A 275 -19.70 -0.59 4.26
C TYR A 275 -20.16 -1.54 3.14
N CYS A 276 -20.68 -2.72 3.48
CA CYS A 276 -21.07 -3.73 2.48
C CYS A 276 -22.27 -3.27 1.64
N CYS A 277 -23.25 -2.60 2.25
CA CYS A 277 -24.40 -2.10 1.49
C CYS A 277 -24.00 -0.97 0.54
N SER A 278 -23.09 -0.07 0.93
CA SER A 278 -22.62 0.95 -0.01
C SER A 278 -21.94 0.32 -1.24
N LEU A 279 -21.10 -0.71 -1.06
CA LEU A 279 -20.51 -1.45 -2.18
C LEU A 279 -21.57 -2.16 -3.04
N TRP A 280 -22.60 -2.72 -2.41
CA TRP A 280 -23.69 -3.39 -3.10
C TRP A 280 -24.51 -2.43 -3.97
N LEU A 281 -24.93 -1.28 -3.42
CA LEU A 281 -25.62 -0.23 -4.16
C LEU A 281 -24.74 0.30 -5.30
N ALA A 282 -23.43 0.44 -5.06
CA ALA A 282 -22.48 0.85 -6.08
C ALA A 282 -22.39 -0.16 -7.23
N ALA A 283 -22.32 -1.45 -6.92
CA ALA A 283 -22.30 -2.51 -7.91
C ALA A 283 -23.61 -2.55 -8.73
N LEU A 284 -24.77 -2.38 -8.10
CA LEU A 284 -26.05 -2.29 -8.81
C LEU A 284 -26.09 -1.09 -9.77
N GLY A 285 -25.64 0.08 -9.34
CA GLY A 285 -25.56 1.27 -10.18
C GLY A 285 -24.61 1.10 -11.37
N ALA A 286 -23.46 0.46 -11.16
CA ALA A 286 -22.52 0.14 -12.23
C ALA A 286 -23.08 -0.89 -13.21
N MET A 287 -23.81 -1.90 -12.73
CA MET A 287 -24.42 -2.93 -13.57
C MET A 287 -25.59 -2.41 -14.40
N GLU A 288 -26.36 -1.47 -13.87
CA GLU A 288 -27.38 -0.78 -14.64
C GLU A 288 -26.76 0.03 -15.78
N GLU A 289 -25.72 0.82 -15.51
CA GLU A 289 -25.01 1.60 -16.53
C GLU A 289 -24.35 0.68 -17.57
N LEU A 290 -23.70 -0.40 -17.13
CA LEU A 290 -23.13 -1.41 -18.01
C LEU A 290 -24.19 -2.03 -18.93
N ALA A 291 -25.36 -2.38 -18.37
CA ALA A 291 -26.46 -2.92 -19.16
C ALA A 291 -27.00 -1.91 -20.17
N ASP A 292 -27.07 -0.62 -19.81
CA ASP A 292 -27.48 0.46 -20.71
C ASP A 292 -26.50 0.64 -21.88
N VAL A 293 -25.20 0.72 -21.58
CA VAL A 293 -24.12 0.82 -22.58
C VAL A 293 -24.13 -0.36 -23.55
N LEU A 294 -24.48 -1.56 -23.06
CA LEU A 294 -24.55 -2.77 -23.86
C LEU A 294 -25.92 -2.98 -24.54
N GLY A 295 -26.87 -2.05 -24.40
CA GLY A 295 -28.20 -2.13 -25.02
C GLY A 295 -29.09 -3.26 -24.44
N CYS A 296 -28.86 -3.66 -23.20
CA CYS A 296 -29.50 -4.80 -22.54
C CYS A 296 -30.63 -4.35 -21.63
N GLY A 297 -31.76 -3.96 -22.22
CA GLY A 297 -32.87 -3.29 -21.53
C GLY A 297 -33.50 -4.07 -20.37
N GLU A 298 -33.62 -5.39 -20.47
CA GLU A 298 -34.17 -6.22 -19.40
C GLU A 298 -33.26 -6.24 -18.16
N GLU A 299 -31.95 -6.43 -18.35
CA GLU A 299 -30.95 -6.38 -17.28
C GLU A 299 -30.88 -4.99 -16.65
N ARG A 300 -30.89 -3.94 -17.48
CA ARG A 300 -30.93 -2.55 -16.99
C ARG A 300 -32.14 -2.34 -16.07
N THR A 301 -33.33 -2.78 -16.51
CA THR A 301 -34.56 -2.64 -15.72
C THR A 301 -34.49 -3.43 -14.41
N LYS A 302 -33.97 -4.66 -14.46
CA LYS A 302 -33.74 -5.49 -13.27
C LYS A 302 -32.85 -4.78 -12.25
N TYR A 303 -31.66 -4.32 -12.66
CA TYR A 303 -30.72 -3.68 -11.74
C TYR A 303 -31.22 -2.32 -11.23
N ALA A 304 -31.95 -1.55 -12.06
CA ALA A 304 -32.58 -0.31 -11.62
C ALA A 304 -33.63 -0.52 -10.53
N GLN A 305 -34.44 -1.58 -10.64
CA GLN A 305 -35.44 -1.95 -9.63
C GLN A 305 -34.78 -2.41 -8.32
N MET A 306 -33.77 -3.28 -8.43
CA MET A 306 -32.98 -3.73 -7.28
C MET A 306 -32.33 -2.55 -6.56
N LEU A 307 -31.72 -1.63 -7.32
CA LEU A 307 -31.09 -0.43 -6.79
C LEU A 307 -32.09 0.46 -6.03
N THR A 308 -33.26 0.74 -6.62
CA THR A 308 -34.29 1.59 -6.00
C THR A 308 -34.75 1.01 -4.66
N LYS A 309 -34.92 -0.31 -4.61
CA LYS A 309 -35.30 -1.04 -3.39
C LYS A 309 -34.20 -0.95 -2.33
N ALA A 310 -32.96 -1.24 -2.72
CA ALA A 310 -31.79 -1.17 -1.86
C ALA A 310 -31.57 0.24 -1.28
N GLN A 311 -31.69 1.29 -2.10
CA GLN A 311 -31.61 2.69 -1.68
C GLN A 311 -32.65 3.00 -0.59
N THR A 312 -33.90 2.58 -0.82
CA THR A 312 -34.99 2.81 0.14
C THR A 312 -34.70 2.13 1.47
N SER A 313 -34.20 0.89 1.44
CA SER A 313 -33.90 0.16 2.67
C SER A 313 -32.68 0.73 3.41
N MET A 314 -31.60 1.07 2.69
CA MET A 314 -30.39 1.64 3.30
C MET A 314 -30.71 2.94 4.06
N GLU A 315 -31.51 3.81 3.44
CA GLU A 315 -31.98 5.05 4.03
C GLU A 315 -32.87 4.81 5.26
N LYS A 316 -33.69 3.77 5.26
CA LYS A 316 -34.56 3.45 6.39
C LYS A 316 -33.79 2.81 7.56
N LYS A 317 -32.86 1.90 7.26
CA LYS A 317 -32.18 1.05 8.26
C LYS A 317 -30.94 1.72 8.84
N LEU A 318 -30.20 2.52 8.08
CA LEU A 318 -28.87 2.98 8.46
C LEU A 318 -28.74 4.50 8.61
N TRP A 319 -29.50 5.31 7.87
CA TRP A 319 -29.39 6.76 7.98
C TRP A 319 -29.99 7.26 9.30
N ASN A 320 -29.17 7.92 10.13
CA ASN A 320 -29.59 8.41 11.45
C ASN A 320 -29.84 9.93 11.49
N GLY A 321 -29.75 10.61 10.36
CA GLY A 321 -29.87 12.07 10.25
C GLY A 321 -28.54 12.82 10.12
N SER A 322 -27.42 12.19 10.44
CA SER A 322 -26.07 12.80 10.31
C SER A 322 -25.09 11.92 9.52
N TYR A 323 -25.16 10.61 9.69
CA TYR A 323 -24.32 9.63 9.02
C TYR A 323 -25.06 8.29 8.90
N TYR A 324 -24.45 7.30 8.24
CA TYR A 324 -24.96 5.93 8.19
C TYR A 324 -24.38 5.12 9.35
N ASN A 325 -25.24 4.52 10.17
CA ASN A 325 -24.86 3.61 11.25
C ASN A 325 -23.93 2.50 10.72
N PHE A 326 -23.01 2.03 11.56
CA PHE A 326 -22.05 0.97 11.23
C PHE A 326 -22.78 -0.25 10.65
N ASP A 327 -23.81 -0.70 11.34
CA ASP A 327 -24.79 -1.67 10.86
C ASP A 327 -26.17 -1.47 11.48
N SER A 328 -27.12 -2.30 11.05
CA SER A 328 -28.53 -2.18 11.41
C SER A 328 -28.92 -2.87 12.72
N CYS A 329 -28.00 -3.58 13.37
CA CYS A 329 -28.32 -4.42 14.51
C CYS A 329 -28.18 -3.68 15.83
N ASP A 330 -29.05 -3.96 16.79
CA ASP A 330 -29.06 -3.27 18.08
C ASP A 330 -27.99 -3.87 19.03
N HIS A 331 -26.74 -3.47 18.83
CA HIS A 331 -25.62 -3.84 19.69
C HIS A 331 -24.70 -2.63 20.00
N PRO A 332 -23.86 -2.67 21.05
CA PRO A 332 -23.22 -1.47 21.59
C PRO A 332 -22.42 -0.59 20.62
N HIS A 333 -21.93 -1.13 19.49
CA HIS A 333 -21.10 -0.42 18.51
C HIS A 333 -21.81 -0.16 17.16
N HIS A 334 -23.12 -0.41 17.05
CA HIS A 334 -23.85 -0.21 15.78
C HIS A 334 -23.93 1.27 15.36
N LEU A 335 -23.79 2.19 16.31
CA LEU A 335 -23.75 3.63 16.06
C LEU A 335 -22.33 4.15 15.76
N THR A 336 -21.31 3.30 15.71
CA THR A 336 -19.94 3.74 15.41
C THR A 336 -19.89 4.43 14.05
N ILE A 337 -19.24 5.58 14.02
CA ILE A 337 -18.98 6.34 12.80
C ILE A 337 -17.80 5.68 12.12
N MET A 338 -18.07 4.92 11.06
CA MET A 338 -17.04 4.25 10.28
C MET A 338 -16.48 5.20 9.22
N SER A 339 -15.16 5.30 9.12
CA SER A 339 -14.50 6.17 8.11
C SER A 339 -14.70 5.69 6.67
N ASP A 340 -15.14 4.44 6.47
CA ASP A 340 -15.35 3.80 5.16
C ASP A 340 -16.84 3.53 4.87
N GLN A 341 -17.77 4.14 5.62
CA GLN A 341 -19.22 3.92 5.51
C GLN A 341 -19.80 4.24 4.11
N LEU A 342 -19.08 5.01 3.29
CA LEU A 342 -19.47 5.42 1.94
C LEU A 342 -18.47 4.95 0.86
N VAL A 343 -17.77 3.84 1.09
CA VAL A 343 -16.80 3.28 0.11
C VAL A 343 -17.41 3.02 -1.27
N GLY A 344 -18.69 2.65 -1.34
CA GLY A 344 -19.40 2.49 -2.61
C GLY A 344 -19.55 3.80 -3.39
N HIS A 345 -19.81 4.90 -2.68
CA HIS A 345 -19.86 6.24 -3.27
C HIS A 345 -18.50 6.66 -3.81
N TRP A 346 -17.42 6.35 -3.08
CA TRP A 346 -16.05 6.56 -3.54
C TRP A 346 -15.79 5.83 -4.88
N TYR A 347 -16.10 4.54 -4.97
CA TYR A 347 -15.91 3.77 -6.22
C TYR A 347 -16.70 4.34 -7.40
N LEU A 348 -18.00 4.60 -7.22
CA LEU A 348 -18.85 5.13 -8.29
C LEU A 348 -18.44 6.53 -8.74
N SER A 349 -18.22 7.43 -7.79
CA SER A 349 -17.92 8.82 -8.10
C SER A 349 -16.59 8.99 -8.84
N LEU A 350 -15.64 8.04 -8.67
CA LEU A 350 -14.36 8.04 -9.37
C LEU A 350 -14.33 7.25 -10.68
N SER A 351 -15.29 6.33 -10.89
CA SER A 351 -15.41 5.58 -12.14
C SER A 351 -15.87 6.47 -13.31
N GLY A 352 -16.46 7.63 -13.02
CA GLY A 352 -17.09 8.52 -14.00
C GLY A 352 -18.60 8.27 -14.15
N ASN A 353 -19.16 7.35 -13.36
CA ASN A 353 -20.60 7.17 -13.25
C ASN A 353 -21.22 8.40 -12.56
N ASN A 354 -22.16 9.05 -13.26
CA ASN A 354 -22.82 10.28 -12.79
C ASN A 354 -24.20 10.02 -12.17
N LYS A 355 -24.58 8.75 -11.95
CA LYS A 355 -25.87 8.40 -11.37
C LYS A 355 -25.87 8.70 -9.87
N GLU A 356 -26.95 9.34 -9.41
CA GLU A 356 -27.18 9.54 -7.98
C GLU A 356 -27.64 8.23 -7.33
N VAL A 357 -26.66 7.42 -6.91
CA VAL A 357 -26.88 6.18 -6.14
C VAL A 357 -27.06 6.48 -4.64
N PHE A 358 -26.39 7.52 -4.14
CA PHE A 358 -26.52 7.98 -2.76
C PHE A 358 -27.05 9.42 -2.78
N LYS A 359 -27.98 9.75 -1.87
CA LYS A 359 -28.53 11.11 -1.80
C LYS A 359 -27.41 12.11 -1.53
N LYS A 360 -27.20 13.07 -2.44
CA LYS A 360 -26.06 13.98 -2.35
C LYS A 360 -25.99 14.74 -1.01
N ALA A 361 -27.14 15.17 -0.49
CA ALA A 361 -27.21 15.86 0.81
C ALA A 361 -26.74 14.97 1.98
N HIS A 362 -27.06 13.68 1.94
CA HIS A 362 -26.66 12.73 2.98
C HIS A 362 -25.17 12.40 2.87
N VAL A 363 -24.65 12.24 1.65
CA VAL A 363 -23.21 12.07 1.39
C VAL A 363 -22.40 13.23 2.00
N VAL A 364 -22.78 14.47 1.70
CA VAL A 364 -22.07 15.66 2.22
C VAL A 364 -22.15 15.72 3.75
N THR A 365 -23.30 15.40 4.34
CA THR A 365 -23.49 15.44 5.79
C THR A 365 -22.68 14.34 6.50
N ALA A 366 -22.68 13.13 5.95
CA ALA A 366 -21.87 12.01 6.46
C ALA A 366 -20.37 12.31 6.34
N LEU A 367 -19.92 12.88 5.22
CA LEU A 367 -18.53 13.30 5.02
C LEU A 367 -18.10 14.35 6.05
N LYS A 368 -18.89 15.39 6.27
CA LYS A 368 -18.61 16.38 7.33
C LYS A 368 -18.51 15.72 8.70
N THR A 369 -19.43 14.80 9.01
CA THR A 369 -19.39 14.05 10.27
C THR A 369 -18.11 13.22 10.39
N MET A 370 -17.71 12.49 9.35
CA MET A 370 -16.46 11.71 9.35
C MET A 370 -15.23 12.59 9.47
N TYR A 371 -15.21 13.77 8.83
CA TYR A 371 -14.11 14.72 8.97
C TYR A 371 -14.00 15.24 10.41
N GLU A 372 -15.11 15.71 10.99
CA GLU A 372 -15.13 16.24 12.35
C GLU A 372 -14.76 15.16 13.39
N GLN A 373 -15.24 13.93 13.19
CA GLN A 373 -15.12 12.86 14.18
C GLN A 373 -13.88 12.00 13.93
N ASN A 374 -13.81 11.30 12.79
CA ASN A 374 -12.76 10.32 12.52
C ASN A 374 -11.40 10.97 12.19
N VAL A 375 -11.39 12.21 11.66
CA VAL A 375 -10.15 12.93 11.34
C VAL A 375 -9.80 13.92 12.46
N MET A 376 -10.63 14.93 12.69
CA MET A 376 -10.25 16.05 13.54
C MET A 376 -10.15 15.69 15.03
N LYS A 377 -11.01 14.82 15.56
CA LYS A 377 -10.87 14.33 16.94
C LYS A 377 -9.81 13.25 17.09
N PHE A 378 -9.35 12.63 16.00
CA PHE A 378 -8.26 11.66 16.04
C PHE A 378 -6.90 12.35 15.86
N CYS A 379 -6.10 12.39 16.93
CA CYS A 379 -4.77 13.02 16.89
C CYS A 379 -4.78 14.47 16.35
N ASN A 380 -5.86 15.22 16.59
CA ASN A 380 -6.08 16.58 16.09
C ASN A 380 -5.99 16.70 14.54
N GLY A 381 -6.38 15.65 13.81
CA GLY A 381 -6.29 15.58 12.35
C GLY A 381 -4.87 15.39 11.81
N ASN A 382 -3.88 15.07 12.65
CA ASN A 382 -2.48 14.95 12.23
C ASN A 382 -2.06 13.53 11.83
N MET A 383 -2.99 12.57 11.75
CA MET A 383 -2.64 11.15 11.50
C MET A 383 -3.50 10.46 10.43
N GLY A 384 -4.48 11.15 9.84
CA GLY A 384 -5.49 10.55 8.95
C GLY A 384 -6.82 10.28 9.67
N ALA A 385 -7.58 9.30 9.18
CA ALA A 385 -8.91 8.97 9.72
C ALA A 385 -8.89 7.63 10.48
N VAL A 386 -9.23 7.64 11.78
CA VAL A 386 -9.42 6.38 12.52
C VAL A 386 -10.65 5.64 11.99
N ASN A 387 -10.56 4.32 11.92
CA ASN A 387 -11.59 3.48 11.32
C ASN A 387 -12.95 3.63 12.01
N GLY A 388 -12.97 3.60 13.35
CA GLY A 388 -14.19 3.72 14.15
C GLY A 388 -14.10 4.82 15.20
N MET A 389 -15.08 5.74 15.17
CA MET A 389 -15.28 6.76 16.20
C MET A 389 -16.67 6.63 16.80
N LYS A 390 -16.80 6.61 18.12
CA LYS A 390 -18.11 6.62 18.77
C LYS A 390 -18.79 7.98 18.62
N PRO A 391 -20.12 8.08 18.72
CA PRO A 391 -20.85 9.35 18.59
C PRO A 391 -20.42 10.41 19.61
N ASP A 392 -19.95 9.98 20.79
CA ASP A 392 -19.43 10.85 21.85
C ASP A 392 -18.05 11.46 21.51
N GLY A 393 -17.39 11.01 20.42
CA GLY A 393 -16.09 11.49 19.96
C GLY A 393 -14.89 10.73 20.52
N GLU A 394 -15.12 9.63 21.23
CA GLU A 394 -14.06 8.71 21.68
C GLU A 394 -13.83 7.61 20.63
N VAL A 395 -12.58 7.18 20.48
CA VAL A 395 -12.22 6.09 19.55
C VAL A 395 -12.99 4.81 19.92
N ASP A 396 -13.51 4.12 18.90
CA ASP A 396 -14.14 2.82 19.11
C ASP A 396 -13.07 1.76 19.41
N CYS A 397 -13.06 1.27 20.65
CA CYS A 397 -12.14 0.24 21.13
C CYS A 397 -12.72 -1.17 21.12
N HIS A 398 -13.82 -1.42 20.39
CA HIS A 398 -14.45 -2.75 20.31
C HIS A 398 -13.50 -3.80 19.75
N THR A 399 -12.74 -3.46 18.71
CA THR A 399 -11.78 -4.36 18.06
C THR A 399 -10.44 -3.66 17.85
N VAL A 400 -9.42 -4.43 17.48
CA VAL A 400 -8.13 -3.84 17.09
C VAL A 400 -8.31 -2.96 15.86
N GLN A 401 -9.13 -3.38 14.91
CA GLN A 401 -9.31 -2.67 13.64
C GLN A 401 -10.14 -1.39 13.77
N SER A 402 -11.10 -1.34 14.70
CA SER A 402 -11.86 -0.09 14.94
C SER A 402 -10.96 1.03 15.49
N GLN A 403 -9.89 0.68 16.21
CA GLN A 403 -8.92 1.63 16.80
C GLN A 403 -7.81 2.06 15.83
N GLU A 404 -7.69 1.38 14.69
CA GLU A 404 -6.62 1.62 13.72
C GLU A 404 -6.95 2.77 12.78
N MET A 405 -5.93 3.49 12.33
CA MET A 405 -5.98 4.32 11.13
C MET A 405 -5.36 3.51 9.99
N TRP A 406 -6.15 3.20 8.96
CA TRP A 406 -5.66 2.52 7.77
C TRP A 406 -5.29 3.55 6.69
N PRO A 407 -4.00 3.74 6.33
CA PRO A 407 -3.62 4.78 5.37
C PRO A 407 -4.35 4.64 4.04
N GLY A 408 -4.56 3.41 3.58
CA GLY A 408 -5.28 3.15 2.34
C GLY A 408 -6.76 3.55 2.37
N THR A 409 -7.47 3.28 3.46
CA THR A 409 -8.86 3.73 3.64
C THR A 409 -8.93 5.24 3.83
N ALA A 410 -8.01 5.83 4.61
CA ALA A 410 -7.98 7.27 4.83
C ALA A 410 -7.63 8.07 3.55
N PHE A 411 -6.77 7.55 2.66
CA PHE A 411 -6.57 8.15 1.33
C PHE A 411 -7.80 8.04 0.43
N ALA A 412 -8.55 6.93 0.49
CA ALA A 412 -9.81 6.78 -0.24
C ALA A 412 -10.87 7.78 0.26
N LEU A 413 -10.97 7.96 1.58
CA LEU A 413 -11.82 8.99 2.18
C LEU A 413 -11.36 10.40 1.76
N ALA A 414 -10.06 10.68 1.78
CA ALA A 414 -9.51 11.95 1.30
C ALA A 414 -9.87 12.23 -0.17
N ALA A 415 -9.80 11.22 -1.04
CA ALA A 415 -10.24 11.34 -2.43
C ALA A 415 -11.75 11.62 -2.54
N THR A 416 -12.55 11.02 -1.66
CA THR A 416 -14.00 11.25 -1.60
C THR A 416 -14.34 12.68 -1.18
N PHE A 417 -13.63 13.23 -0.18
CA PHE A 417 -13.74 14.65 0.18
C PHE A 417 -13.47 15.54 -1.04
N ILE A 418 -12.33 15.33 -1.71
CA ILE A 418 -11.97 16.11 -2.91
C ILE A 418 -13.07 16.03 -3.97
N LYS A 419 -13.56 14.81 -4.27
CA LYS A 419 -14.57 14.57 -5.31
C LYS A 419 -15.90 15.28 -5.03
N GLU A 420 -16.24 15.49 -3.76
CA GLU A 420 -17.43 16.22 -3.32
C GLU A 420 -17.19 17.72 -3.04
N GLY A 421 -16.02 18.25 -3.41
CA GLY A 421 -15.68 19.67 -3.29
C GLY A 421 -15.13 20.09 -1.92
N MET A 422 -14.84 19.14 -1.04
CA MET A 422 -14.22 19.35 0.28
C MET A 422 -12.70 19.24 0.16
N LEU A 423 -12.10 20.17 -0.60
CA LEU A 423 -10.69 20.10 -1.01
C LEU A 423 -9.73 20.17 0.20
N ASP A 424 -10.00 21.08 1.12
CA ASP A 424 -9.16 21.31 2.30
C ASP A 424 -9.25 20.12 3.26
N GLU A 425 -10.44 19.56 3.47
CA GLU A 425 -10.64 18.36 4.28
C GLU A 425 -9.92 17.14 3.69
N GLY A 426 -9.98 16.99 2.36
CA GLY A 426 -9.26 15.96 1.63
C GLY A 426 -7.75 16.04 1.81
N PHE A 427 -7.15 17.21 1.53
CA PHE A 427 -5.71 17.39 1.69
C PHE A 427 -5.26 17.36 3.14
N ARG A 428 -6.04 17.88 4.08
CA ARG A 428 -5.74 17.81 5.51
C ARG A 428 -5.70 16.38 6.02
N THR A 429 -6.66 15.55 5.60
CA THR A 429 -6.70 14.12 5.95
C THR A 429 -5.46 13.39 5.41
N ALA A 430 -5.09 13.64 4.15
CA ALA A 430 -3.92 13.03 3.53
C ALA A 430 -2.58 13.54 4.11
N GLU A 431 -2.52 14.82 4.48
CA GLU A 431 -1.36 15.44 5.11
C GLU A 431 -1.02 14.76 6.44
N GLY A 432 -2.02 14.41 7.25
CA GLY A 432 -1.79 13.65 8.49
C GLY A 432 -1.10 12.32 8.24
N ILE A 433 -1.57 11.56 7.25
CA ILE A 433 -0.95 10.28 6.85
C ILE A 433 0.49 10.49 6.39
N TYR A 434 0.71 11.51 5.54
CA TYR A 434 2.03 11.85 5.01
C TYR A 434 3.00 12.23 6.14
N ASN A 435 2.60 13.13 7.04
CA ASN A 435 3.45 13.61 8.10
C ASN A 435 3.81 12.50 9.09
N THR A 436 2.83 11.71 9.54
CA THR A 436 3.10 10.58 10.43
C THR A 436 4.03 9.56 9.78
N THR A 437 3.84 9.25 8.50
CA THR A 437 4.68 8.24 7.82
C THR A 437 6.10 8.72 7.54
N TYR A 438 6.24 9.94 7.02
CA TYR A 438 7.52 10.45 6.51
C TYR A 438 8.35 11.19 7.56
N TYR A 439 7.74 11.82 8.57
CA TYR A 439 8.45 12.63 9.56
C TYR A 439 8.42 12.07 10.98
N GLU A 440 7.37 11.34 11.38
CA GLU A 440 7.23 10.90 12.78
C GLU A 440 7.68 9.44 13.00
N THR A 441 7.29 8.53 12.10
CA THR A 441 7.50 7.08 12.30
C THR A 441 8.71 6.52 11.55
N GLY A 442 9.21 7.23 10.53
CA GLY A 442 10.30 6.76 9.66
C GLY A 442 9.90 5.59 8.75
N LEU A 443 8.60 5.37 8.53
CA LEU A 443 8.04 4.29 7.70
C LEU A 443 7.96 4.65 6.21
N ALA A 444 8.67 5.70 5.78
CA ALA A 444 8.83 6.04 4.37
C ALA A 444 9.35 4.80 3.59
N TYR A 445 8.75 4.54 2.42
CA TYR A 445 9.00 3.37 1.58
C TYR A 445 8.63 2.02 2.19
N ASP A 446 7.89 2.01 3.30
CA ASP A 446 7.46 0.80 4.02
C ASP A 446 6.09 1.01 4.71
N MET A 447 5.27 1.89 4.14
CA MET A 447 3.99 2.32 4.73
C MET A 447 3.11 1.09 5.09
N PRO A 448 2.58 1.02 6.32
CA PRO A 448 1.87 -0.15 6.79
C PRO A 448 0.40 -0.18 6.37
N GLU A 449 -0.28 -1.30 6.63
CA GLU A 449 -1.74 -1.39 6.56
C GLU A 449 -2.40 -0.49 7.61
N ALA A 450 -1.82 -0.44 8.82
CA ALA A 450 -2.43 0.25 9.95
C ALA A 450 -1.40 0.99 10.80
N LEU A 451 -1.81 2.14 11.33
CA LEU A 451 -1.13 2.91 12.36
C LEU A 451 -2.07 3.16 13.55
N TYR A 452 -1.49 3.28 14.74
CA TYR A 452 -2.22 3.52 16.00
C TYR A 452 -1.80 4.86 16.59
N ALA A 453 -2.71 5.54 17.29
CA ALA A 453 -2.38 6.77 18.03
C ALA A 453 -1.23 6.59 19.05
N THR A 454 -1.01 5.36 19.51
CA THR A 454 0.09 4.99 20.43
C THR A 454 1.45 4.79 19.74
N GLY A 455 1.54 5.00 18.42
CA GLY A 455 2.79 4.89 17.65
C GLY A 455 3.11 3.46 17.17
N HIS A 456 2.21 2.50 17.38
CA HIS A 456 2.34 1.15 16.83
C HIS A 456 1.91 1.08 15.37
N TYR A 457 2.26 -0.02 14.68
CA TYR A 457 1.87 -0.29 13.30
C TYR A 457 1.63 -1.77 13.05
N ARG A 458 0.90 -2.09 11.97
CA ARG A 458 0.65 -3.47 11.53
C ARG A 458 0.89 -3.63 10.02
N ALA A 459 1.61 -4.70 9.66
CA ALA A 459 1.89 -5.11 8.27
C ALA A 459 2.56 -4.02 7.42
N VAL A 460 3.88 -3.84 7.57
CA VAL A 460 4.69 -2.89 6.77
C VAL A 460 4.79 -3.28 5.30
N GLY A 461 5.03 -2.29 4.43
CA GLY A 461 5.19 -2.49 3.00
C GLY A 461 3.89 -2.93 2.31
N TYR A 462 2.77 -2.31 2.69
CA TYR A 462 1.43 -2.77 2.33
C TYR A 462 0.91 -2.16 1.03
N MET A 463 -0.05 -2.84 0.39
CA MET A 463 -0.58 -2.46 -0.91
C MET A 463 -1.64 -1.36 -0.83
N ARG A 464 -2.52 -1.42 0.19
CA ARG A 464 -3.70 -0.53 0.31
C ARG A 464 -3.38 0.97 0.21
N PRO A 465 -2.26 1.49 0.77
CA PRO A 465 -1.95 2.92 0.66
C PRO A 465 -1.69 3.45 -0.76
N LEU A 466 -1.57 2.57 -1.77
CA LEU A 466 -1.57 2.98 -3.18
C LEU A 466 -2.88 3.66 -3.61
N SER A 467 -3.95 3.57 -2.80
CA SER A 467 -5.19 4.33 -3.00
C SER A 467 -4.99 5.85 -3.00
N VAL A 468 -3.82 6.38 -2.57
CA VAL A 468 -3.47 7.81 -2.74
C VAL A 468 -3.65 8.30 -4.18
N TRP A 469 -3.47 7.43 -5.18
CA TRP A 469 -3.71 7.78 -6.59
C TRP A 469 -5.18 8.08 -6.91
N SER A 470 -6.12 7.61 -6.09
CA SER A 470 -7.53 7.96 -6.22
C SER A 470 -7.77 9.45 -5.93
N MET A 471 -6.92 10.10 -5.12
CA MET A 471 -6.98 11.56 -4.91
C MET A 471 -6.65 12.32 -6.19
N TYR A 472 -5.66 11.84 -6.96
CA TYR A 472 -5.34 12.43 -8.27
C TYR A 472 -6.52 12.28 -9.23
N ARG A 473 -7.16 11.10 -9.28
CA ARG A 473 -8.37 10.90 -10.09
C ARG A 473 -9.51 11.82 -9.66
N ALA A 474 -9.77 11.95 -8.35
CA ALA A 474 -10.78 12.85 -7.80
C ALA A 474 -10.52 14.30 -8.21
N TRP A 475 -9.26 14.74 -8.05
CA TRP A 475 -8.84 16.09 -8.44
C TRP A 475 -9.01 16.35 -9.95
N CYS A 476 -8.64 15.39 -10.81
CA CYS A 476 -8.84 15.51 -12.25
C CYS A 476 -10.33 15.65 -12.61
N LEU A 477 -11.19 14.80 -12.04
CA LEU A 477 -12.64 14.84 -12.28
C LEU A 477 -13.27 16.17 -11.85
N VAL A 478 -12.84 16.74 -10.73
CA VAL A 478 -13.35 18.03 -10.23
C VAL A 478 -12.85 19.22 -11.08
N ASN A 479 -11.65 19.10 -11.65
CA ASN A 479 -11.02 20.18 -12.42
C ASN A 479 -11.14 20.01 -13.95
N ASN A 480 -11.94 19.05 -14.44
CA ASN A 480 -12.09 18.71 -15.86
C ASN A 480 -10.74 18.47 -16.58
N LYS A 481 -9.84 17.73 -15.93
CA LYS A 481 -8.50 17.39 -16.47
C LYS A 481 -8.36 15.93 -16.89
#